data_AF-A0A382LYN9-F1
#
_entry.id   AF-A0A382LYN9-F1
#
_cell.length_a   1.000
_cell.length_b   1.000
_cell.length_c   1.000
_cell.angle_alpha   90.00
_cell.angle_beta   90.00
_cell.angle_gamma   90.00
#
_symmetry.space_group_name_H-M   'P 1'
#
loop_
_entity.id
_entity.type
_entity.pdbx_description
1 polymer ?
#
loop_
_entity_poly.entity_id
_entity_poly.type
_entity_poly.pdbx_seq_one_letter_code
_entity_poly.pdbx_strand_id
1 'polypeptide(L)' 'VFHLYKGGDASRILLYVVSSWMGFIIGHNVSQIVGASIYSIGPLNAGMASLGSGLALVLAHWLAKHNRAD' A
#
# COMPACT_ATOMS: atom_id res chain seq x y z
N VAL A 1 7.91 -3.19 21.70
CA VAL A 1 8.34 -1.79 21.47
C VAL A 1 9.87 -1.65 21.39
N PHE A 2 10.66 -2.40 22.17
CA PHE A 2 12.13 -2.39 22.13
C PHE A 2 12.77 -3.02 20.87
N HIS A 3 12.02 -3.82 20.09
CA HIS A 3 12.47 -4.38 18.80
C HIS A 3 12.39 -3.40 17.62
N LEU A 4 11.74 -2.24 17.78
CA LEU A 4 11.55 -1.25 16.71
C LEU A 4 12.77 -0.33 16.52
N TYR A 5 13.66 -0.25 17.50
CA TYR A 5 14.75 0.73 17.53
C TYR A 5 16.13 0.13 17.19
N LYS A 6 16.29 -1.20 17.13
CA LYS A 6 17.61 -1.85 17.08
C LYS A 6 17.95 -2.64 15.80
N GLY A 7 17.05 -2.70 14.82
CA GLY A 7 17.34 -3.41 13.56
C GLY A 7 16.40 -2.94 12.46
N GLY A 8 16.95 -2.31 11.42
CA GLY A 8 16.26 -1.53 10.38
C GLY A 8 15.20 -2.25 9.52
N ASP A 9 14.73 -3.43 9.92
CA ASP A 9 13.72 -4.20 9.21
C ASP A 9 12.29 -3.87 9.67
N ALA A 10 12.09 -3.60 10.97
CA ALA A 10 10.76 -3.35 11.52
C ALA A 10 10.13 -2.03 11.03
N SER A 11 10.94 -0.98 10.87
CA SER A 11 10.49 0.28 10.26
C SER A 11 10.07 0.07 8.79
N ARG A 12 10.76 -0.82 8.08
CA ARG A 12 10.46 -1.16 6.68
C ARG A 12 9.13 -1.90 6.55
N ILE A 13 8.88 -2.87 7.45
CA ILE A 13 7.59 -3.58 7.52
C ILE A 13 6.46 -2.59 7.80
N LEU A 14 6.63 -1.67 8.75
CA LEU A 14 5.62 -0.65 9.04
C LEU A 14 5.34 0.24 7.82
N LEU A 15 6.39 0.66 7.10
CA LEU A 15 6.28 1.45 5.87
C LEU A 15 5.44 0.72 4.81
N TYR A 16 5.68 -0.58 4.60
CA TYR A 16 4.89 -1.38 3.65
C TYR A 16 3.45 -1.60 4.10
N VAL A 17 3.21 -1.83 5.40
CA VAL A 17 1.85 -2.01 5.94
C VAL A 17 1.03 -0.73 5.75
N VAL A 18 1.58 0.41 6.17
CA VAL A 18 0.91 1.73 6.04
C VAL A 18 0.71 2.07 4.57
N SER A 19 1.72 1.86 3.71
CA SER A 19 1.61 2.16 2.29
C SER A 19 0.59 1.28 1.58
N SER A 20 0.57 -0.03 1.86
CA SER A 20 -0.45 -0.96 1.36
C SER A 20 -1.86 -0.52 1.73
N TRP A 21 -2.05 -0.10 2.99
CA TRP A 21 -3.36 0.30 3.47
C TRP A 21 -3.84 1.61 2.82
N MET A 22 -2.93 2.57 2.64
CA MET A 22 -3.20 3.81 1.91
C MET A 22 -3.55 3.52 0.45
N GLY A 23 -2.78 2.67 -0.22
CA GLY A 23 -3.06 2.24 -1.59
C GLY A 23 -4.41 1.54 -1.73
N PHE A 24 -4.79 0.74 -0.74
CA PHE A 24 -6.09 0.05 -0.72
C PHE A 24 -7.25 1.05 -0.68
N ILE A 25 -7.18 2.03 0.22
CA ILE A 25 -8.20 3.07 0.36
C ILE A 25 -8.29 3.90 -0.93
N ILE A 26 -7.15 4.33 -1.47
CA ILE A 26 -7.11 5.11 -2.71
C ILE A 26 -7.67 4.31 -3.88
N GLY A 27 -7.24 3.05 -4.06
CA GLY A 27 -7.73 2.19 -5.14
C GLY A 27 -9.24 1.96 -5.07
N HIS A 28 -9.78 1.78 -3.87
CA HIS A 28 -11.22 1.67 -3.68
C HIS A 28 -11.97 2.97 -4.06
N ASN A 29 -11.50 4.13 -3.60
CA ASN A 29 -12.15 5.41 -3.93
C ASN A 29 -12.04 5.76 -5.43
N VAL A 30 -10.87 5.53 -6.03
CA VAL A 30 -10.64 5.74 -7.48
C VAL A 30 -11.56 4.86 -8.31
N SER A 31 -11.89 3.65 -7.84
CA SER A 31 -12.82 2.77 -8.56
C SER A 31 -14.21 3.37 -8.74
N GLN A 32 -14.69 4.16 -7.78
CA GLN A 32 -15.98 4.84 -7.86
C GLN A 32 -15.95 5.97 -8.89
N ILE A 33 -14.80 6.65 -9.04
CA ILE A 33 -14.61 7.73 -10.01
C ILE A 33 -14.52 7.18 -11.43
N VAL A 34 -13.79 6.09 -11.62
CA VAL A 34 -13.57 5.46 -12.93
C VAL A 34 -14.77 4.58 -13.35
N GLY A 35 -15.67 4.26 -12.42
CA GLY A 35 -16.79 3.34 -12.67
C GLY A 35 -16.36 1.88 -12.85
N ALA A 36 -15.15 1.54 -12.42
CA ALA A 36 -14.64 0.17 -12.47
C ALA A 36 -15.21 -0.63 -11.28
N SER A 37 -15.65 -1.88 -11.49
CA SER A 37 -16.22 -2.78 -10.48
C SER A 37 -15.56 -4.17 -10.45
N ILE A 38 -14.22 -4.19 -10.47
CA ILE A 38 -13.43 -5.42 -10.52
C ILE A 38 -13.49 -6.16 -9.18
N TYR A 39 -14.05 -7.36 -9.14
CA TYR A 39 -14.09 -8.20 -7.95
C TYR A 39 -14.75 -7.48 -6.74
N SER A 40 -15.94 -6.94 -6.97
CA SER A 40 -16.70 -6.25 -5.93
C SER A 40 -17.32 -7.23 -4.94
N ILE A 41 -17.14 -6.96 -3.64
CA ILE A 41 -17.78 -7.66 -2.53
C ILE A 41 -18.68 -6.63 -1.83
N GLY A 42 -19.97 -6.65 -2.17
CA GLY A 42 -20.91 -5.62 -1.72
C GLY A 42 -20.52 -4.23 -2.27
N PRO A 43 -20.44 -3.18 -1.42
CA PRO A 43 -19.99 -1.85 -1.86
C PRO A 43 -18.47 -1.76 -2.05
N LEU A 44 -17.72 -2.75 -1.55
CA LEU A 44 -16.26 -2.73 -1.58
C LEU A 44 -15.75 -3.30 -2.91
N ASN A 45 -15.04 -2.48 -3.67
CA ASN A 45 -14.34 -2.93 -4.87
C ASN A 45 -12.97 -3.51 -4.49
N ALA A 46 -12.92 -4.80 -4.17
CA ALA A 46 -11.72 -5.44 -3.66
C ALA A 46 -10.64 -5.60 -4.74
N GLY A 47 -11.00 -5.73 -6.02
CA GLY A 47 -10.03 -5.80 -7.11
C GLY A 47 -9.27 -4.49 -7.29
N MET A 48 -9.99 -3.37 -7.42
CA MET A 48 -9.35 -2.05 -7.56
C MET A 48 -8.59 -1.64 -6.30
N ALA A 49 -9.10 -1.97 -5.11
CA ALA A 49 -8.40 -1.74 -3.86
C ALA A 49 -7.08 -2.54 -3.80
N SER A 50 -7.09 -3.80 -4.22
CA SER A 50 -5.86 -4.63 -4.28
C SER A 50 -4.85 -4.09 -5.29
N LEU A 51 -5.32 -3.60 -6.46
CA LEU A 51 -4.46 -2.94 -7.44
C LEU A 51 -3.82 -1.66 -6.86
N GLY A 52 -4.62 -0.83 -6.17
CA GLY A 52 -4.10 0.37 -5.50
C GLY A 52 -3.08 0.06 -4.41
N SER A 53 -3.33 -0.96 -3.59
CA SER A 53 -2.39 -1.46 -2.57
C SER A 53 -1.09 -1.93 -3.21
N GLY A 54 -1.16 -2.73 -4.29
CA GLY A 54 0.01 -3.19 -5.04
C GLY A 54 0.84 -2.05 -5.58
N LEU A 55 0.22 -1.05 -6.21
CA LEU A 55 0.90 0.15 -6.71
C LEU A 55 1.58 0.93 -5.58
N ALA A 56 0.90 1.13 -4.45
CA ALA A 56 1.47 1.81 -3.30
C ALA A 56 2.67 1.06 -2.71
N LEU A 57 2.61 -0.27 -2.61
CA LEU A 57 3.73 -1.10 -2.18
C LEU A 57 4.93 -0.99 -3.13
N VAL A 58 4.71 -0.99 -4.45
CA VAL A 58 5.80 -0.78 -5.42
C VAL A 58 6.44 0.59 -5.23
N LEU A 59 5.63 1.65 -5.05
CA LEU A 59 6.12 3.00 -4.78
C LEU A 59 6.92 3.08 -3.47
N ALA A 60 6.40 2.50 -2.39
CA ALA A 60 7.11 2.44 -1.11
C ALA A 60 8.40 1.62 -1.19
N HIS A 61 8.41 0.54 -1.96
CA HIS A 61 9.61 -0.25 -2.20
C HIS A 61 10.65 0.54 -2.99
N TRP A 62 10.22 1.25 -4.01
CA TRP A 62 11.09 2.11 -4.81
C TRP A 62 11.70 3.24 -3.97
N LEU A 63 10.87 3.92 -3.16
CA LEU A 63 11.33 4.99 -2.26
C LEU A 63 12.31 4.46 -1.19
N ALA A 64 11.99 3.31 -0.60
CA ALA A 64 12.85 2.67 0.39
C ALA A 64 14.16 2.15 -0.20
N LYS A 65 14.19 1.82 -1.50
CA LYS A 65 15.41 1.47 -2.23
C LYS A 65 16.25 2.71 -2.51
N HIS A 66 15.63 3.83 -2.89
CA HIS A 66 16.35 5.08 -3.17
C HIS A 66 17.02 5.65 -1.92
N ASN A 67 16.34 5.68 -0.77
CA ASN A 67 16.91 6.16 0.51
C ASN A 67 18.10 5.33 1.05
N ARG A 68 18.49 4.24 0.38
CA ARG A 68 19.66 3.42 0.73
C ARG A 68 20.87 3.69 -0.18
N ALA A 69 20.72 4.55 -1.18
CA ALA A 69 21.77 4.90 -2.13
C ALA A 69 22.55 6.17 -1.72
N ASP A 70 22.26 6.72 -0.53
CA ASP A 70 22.88 7.89 0.08
C ASP A 70 23.77 7.46 1.27
#